data_AF-A0A971AFT9-F1
#
_entry.id   AF-A0A971AFT9-F1
#
_cell.length_a   1.000
_cell.length_b   1.000
_cell.length_c   1.000
_cell.angle_alpha   90.00
_cell.angle_beta   90.00
_cell.angle_gamma   90.00
#
_symmetry.space_group_name_H-M   'P 1'
#
loop_
_entity.id
_entity.type
_entity.pdbx_description
1 polymer ?
#
loop_
_entity_poly.entity_id
_entity_poly.type
_entity_poly.pdbx_seq_one_letter_code
_entity_poly.pdbx_strand_id
1 'polypeptide(L)'
;MRRDAQLAFSLIELLVVIALLAILAPLAVGGLGRLTQDARMAAALNDFHGALELSRSHAIRSGQSTVICKSADGRRCTQSGDWDQGWLAFEDRNRDGNCIDADGDGRCDDDGGRIVLQGEGIQRWRLRLVASGQYPRYRIRFEPSGLAPGHATTFSLCDLTGRHPPRGLVVSMLGRIRPSQEGDNHRCDR
;
A
#
# COMPACT_ATOMS: atom_id res chain seq x y z
N MET A 1 34.66 -57.95 20.00
CA MET A 1 33.39 -57.20 19.86
C MET A 1 33.48 -55.96 20.72
N ARG A 2 33.76 -54.79 20.11
CA ARG A 2 33.69 -53.50 20.79
C ARG A 2 32.20 -53.20 20.99
N ARG A 3 31.74 -53.16 22.24
CA ARG A 3 30.43 -52.62 22.57
C ARG A 3 30.56 -51.10 22.49
N ASP A 4 30.07 -50.53 21.41
CA ASP A 4 29.85 -49.10 21.33
C ASP A 4 28.89 -48.73 22.46
N ALA A 5 29.38 -47.95 23.41
CA ALA A 5 28.58 -47.42 24.50
C ALA A 5 27.54 -46.48 23.88
N GLN A 6 26.32 -46.98 23.71
CA GLN A 6 25.17 -46.12 23.44
C GLN A 6 25.07 -45.13 24.61
N LEU A 7 25.34 -43.86 24.34
CA LEU A 7 25.09 -42.75 25.27
C LEU A 7 23.58 -42.65 25.48
N ALA A 8 23.04 -43.49 26.36
CA ALA A 8 21.64 -43.47 26.74
C ALA A 8 21.43 -42.32 27.74
N PHE A 9 20.76 -41.25 27.28
CA PHE A 9 20.32 -40.14 28.11
C PHE A 9 19.46 -40.68 29.27
N SER A 10 19.67 -40.16 30.49
CA SER A 10 18.87 -40.58 31.64
C SER A 10 17.44 -40.03 31.54
N LEU A 11 16.45 -40.73 32.12
CA LEU A 11 15.06 -40.26 32.17
C LEU A 11 14.96 -38.84 32.75
N ILE A 12 15.79 -38.55 33.76
CA ILE A 12 15.78 -37.24 34.43
C ILE A 12 16.35 -36.14 33.54
N GLU A 13 17.32 -36.45 32.69
CA GLU A 13 17.89 -35.51 31.72
C GLU A 13 16.87 -35.13 30.64
N LEU A 14 16.09 -36.10 30.15
CA LEU A 14 14.99 -35.83 29.22
C LEU A 14 13.93 -34.91 29.86
N LEU A 15 13.56 -35.17 31.12
CA LEU A 15 12.59 -34.34 31.84
C LEU A 15 13.10 -32.90 32.06
N VAL A 16 14.39 -32.73 32.34
CA VAL A 16 15.02 -31.40 32.47
C VAL A 16 15.01 -30.67 31.12
N VAL A 17 15.35 -31.34 30.02
CA VAL A 17 15.31 -30.73 28.67
C VAL A 17 13.89 -30.30 28.30
N ILE A 18 12.87 -31.14 28.56
CA ILE A 18 11.47 -30.80 28.30
C ILE A 18 11.02 -29.61 29.17
N ALA A 19 11.40 -29.58 30.46
CA ALA A 19 11.09 -28.47 31.34
C ALA A 19 11.72 -27.15 30.87
N LEU A 20 12.98 -27.19 30.43
CA LEU A 20 13.66 -26.02 29.86
C LEU A 20 12.99 -25.56 28.55
N LEU A 21 12.63 -26.48 27.65
CA LEU A 21 11.91 -26.15 26.42
C LEU A 21 10.55 -25.51 26.71
N ALA A 22 9.81 -26.00 27.72
CA ALA A 22 8.52 -25.44 28.12
C ALA A 22 8.64 -24.00 28.65
N ILE A 23 9.73 -23.67 29.34
CA ILE A 23 10.01 -22.31 29.83
C ILE A 23 10.45 -21.39 28.68
N LEU A 24 11.25 -21.90 27.74
CA LEU A 24 11.82 -21.11 26.65
C LEU A 24 10.87 -20.91 25.46
N ALA A 25 9.99 -21.87 25.17
CA ALA A 25 9.09 -21.82 24.00
C ALA A 25 8.19 -20.57 23.92
N PRO A 26 7.59 -20.06 25.01
CA PRO A 26 6.76 -18.85 24.97
C PRO A 26 7.55 -17.59 24.60
N LEU A 27 8.83 -17.52 24.95
CA LEU A 27 9.69 -16.35 24.71
C LEU A 27 10.03 -16.18 23.21
N ALA A 28 10.01 -17.27 22.44
CA ALA A 28 10.35 -17.25 21.02
C ALA A 28 9.23 -16.69 20.11
N VAL A 29 7.97 -16.73 20.56
CA VAL A 29 6.80 -16.45 19.70
C VAL A 29 6.47 -14.95 19.60
N GLY A 30 6.81 -14.15 20.62
CA GLY A 30 6.30 -12.78 20.77
C GLY A 30 6.76 -11.74 19.73
N GLY A 31 7.87 -11.99 19.00
CA GLY A 31 8.48 -11.00 18.10
C GLY A 31 7.98 -11.01 16.65
N LEU A 32 7.54 -12.17 16.14
CA LEU A 32 7.26 -12.34 14.71
C LEU A 32 6.04 -11.53 14.25
N GLY A 33 5.03 -11.36 15.09
CA GLY A 33 3.83 -10.61 14.74
C GLY A 33 4.09 -9.12 14.44
N ARG A 34 4.97 -8.48 15.21
CA ARG A 34 5.32 -7.07 15.00
C ARG A 34 6.15 -6.88 13.73
N LEU A 35 7.18 -7.71 13.54
CA LEU A 35 8.04 -7.66 12.35
C LEU A 35 7.24 -7.92 11.07
N THR A 36 6.32 -8.89 11.08
CA THR A 36 5.47 -9.18 9.92
C THR A 36 4.50 -8.05 9.61
N GLN A 37 3.91 -7.40 10.63
CA GLN A 37 3.02 -6.25 10.41
C GLN A 37 3.79 -5.03 9.88
N ASP A 38 4.97 -4.74 10.43
CA ASP A 38 5.84 -3.68 9.91
C ASP A 38 6.25 -3.92 8.46
N ALA A 39 6.59 -5.17 8.10
CA ALA A 39 6.91 -5.54 6.73
C ALA A 39 5.71 -5.37 5.79
N ARG A 40 4.50 -5.73 6.24
CA ARG A 40 3.25 -5.49 5.47
C ARG A 40 2.97 -4.01 5.26
N MET A 41 3.16 -3.18 6.29
CA MET A 41 3.01 -1.72 6.16
C MET A 41 4.02 -1.14 5.18
N ALA A 42 5.29 -1.54 5.27
CA ALA A 42 6.33 -1.09 4.35
C ALA A 42 6.03 -1.51 2.90
N ALA A 43 5.62 -2.77 2.69
CA ALA A 43 5.25 -3.28 1.37
C ALA A 43 4.04 -2.52 0.78
N ALA A 44 2.97 -2.33 1.56
CA ALA A 44 1.79 -1.60 1.12
C ALA A 44 2.09 -0.14 0.74
N LEU A 45 2.90 0.56 1.56
CA LEU A 45 3.27 1.95 1.25
C LEU A 45 4.18 2.03 0.03
N ASN A 46 5.12 1.10 -0.13
CA ASN A 46 6.02 1.06 -1.27
C ASN A 46 5.29 0.73 -2.58
N ASP A 47 4.30 -0.17 -2.53
CA ASP A 47 3.46 -0.51 -3.67
C ASP A 47 2.66 0.72 -4.14
N PHE A 48 2.02 1.41 -3.20
CA PHE A 48 1.30 2.64 -3.51
C PHE A 48 2.23 3.77 -3.98
N HIS A 49 3.42 3.91 -3.38
CA HIS A 49 4.44 4.84 -3.85
C HIS A 49 4.87 4.55 -5.29
N GLY A 50 5.11 3.28 -5.60
CA GLY A 50 5.44 2.82 -6.94
C GLY A 50 4.32 3.10 -7.94
N ALA A 51 3.06 2.95 -7.55
CA ALA A 51 1.91 3.28 -8.38
C ALA A 51 1.83 4.78 -8.71
N LEU A 52 2.10 5.66 -7.73
CA LEU A 52 2.15 7.11 -7.95
C LEU A 52 3.29 7.49 -8.90
N GLU A 53 4.50 6.97 -8.68
CA GLU A 53 5.66 7.25 -9.54
C GLU A 53 5.49 6.66 -10.94
N LEU A 54 4.92 5.46 -11.06
CA LEU A 54 4.60 4.87 -12.35
C LEU A 54 3.59 5.72 -13.11
N SER A 55 2.52 6.17 -12.45
CA SER A 55 1.50 7.05 -13.07
C SER A 55 2.11 8.37 -13.54
N ARG A 56 2.94 9.01 -12.71
CA ARG A 56 3.63 10.24 -13.08
C ARG A 56 4.60 10.04 -14.25
N SER A 57 5.45 9.04 -14.14
CA SER A 57 6.46 8.75 -15.17
C SER A 57 5.81 8.32 -16.49
N HIS A 58 4.67 7.63 -16.42
CA HIS A 58 3.86 7.30 -17.57
C HIS A 58 3.34 8.56 -18.26
N ALA A 59 2.77 9.52 -17.53
CA ALA A 59 2.30 10.78 -18.10
C ALA A 59 3.41 11.54 -18.86
N ILE A 60 4.60 11.58 -18.27
CA ILE A 60 5.77 12.21 -18.88
C ILE A 60 6.20 11.48 -20.16
N ARG A 61 6.27 10.14 -20.12
CA ARG A 61 6.75 9.35 -21.26
C ARG A 61 5.76 9.27 -22.41
N SER A 62 4.45 9.16 -22.13
CA SER A 62 3.43 9.05 -23.17
C SER A 62 3.01 10.40 -23.74
N GLY A 63 3.35 11.51 -23.06
CA GLY A 63 2.88 12.84 -23.45
C GLY A 63 1.38 13.05 -23.20
N GLN A 64 0.72 12.13 -22.49
CA GLN A 64 -0.70 12.17 -22.15
C GLN A 64 -0.88 12.34 -20.64
N SER A 65 -1.91 13.05 -20.21
CA SER A 65 -2.24 13.12 -18.78
C SER A 65 -2.58 11.72 -18.26
N THR A 66 -2.12 11.39 -17.06
CA THR A 66 -2.46 10.13 -16.38
C THR A 66 -3.19 10.46 -15.09
N VAL A 67 -4.32 9.81 -14.86
CA VAL A 67 -5.09 9.94 -13.61
C VAL A 67 -4.94 8.66 -12.83
N ILE A 68 -4.64 8.79 -11.53
CA ILE A 68 -4.73 7.70 -10.55
C ILE A 68 -5.88 8.02 -9.59
N CYS A 69 -6.74 7.05 -9.31
CA CYS A 69 -7.91 7.21 -8.44
C CYS A 69 -8.13 5.99 -7.55
N LYS A 70 -8.93 6.18 -6.48
CA LYS A 70 -9.46 5.09 -5.68
C LYS A 70 -10.30 4.17 -6.56
N SER A 71 -10.09 2.86 -6.47
CA SER A 71 -10.88 1.87 -7.20
C SER A 71 -10.89 0.55 -6.45
N ALA A 72 -12.07 0.02 -6.16
CA ALA A 72 -12.23 -1.28 -5.50
C ALA A 72 -12.25 -2.47 -6.49
N ASP A 73 -12.60 -2.21 -7.76
CA ASP A 73 -12.75 -3.23 -8.79
C ASP A 73 -11.64 -3.16 -9.86
N GLY A 74 -10.73 -2.17 -9.75
CA GLY A 74 -9.68 -1.91 -10.73
C GLY A 74 -10.21 -1.42 -12.08
N ARG A 75 -11.50 -1.12 -12.22
CA ARG A 75 -12.13 -0.75 -13.50
C ARG A 75 -12.83 0.59 -13.44
N ARG A 76 -13.25 1.03 -12.25
CA ARG A 76 -13.97 2.28 -12.06
C ARG A 76 -13.36 3.12 -10.95
N CYS A 77 -13.24 4.43 -11.17
CA CYS A 77 -12.95 5.34 -10.08
C CYS A 77 -14.15 5.43 -9.14
N THR A 78 -13.90 5.41 -7.84
CA THR A 78 -14.92 5.65 -6.82
C THR A 78 -14.58 6.88 -5.97
N GLN A 79 -15.61 7.64 -5.61
CA GLN A 79 -15.50 8.75 -4.67
C GLN A 79 -15.69 8.28 -3.21
N SER A 80 -16.28 7.11 -3.01
CA SER A 80 -16.53 6.51 -1.71
C SER A 80 -15.36 5.63 -1.25
N GLY A 81 -15.33 5.31 0.05
CA GLY A 81 -14.25 4.54 0.65
C GLY A 81 -12.92 5.29 0.71
N ASP A 82 -11.87 4.56 1.08
CA ASP A 82 -10.51 5.07 1.26
C ASP A 82 -9.56 4.40 0.22
N TRP A 83 -8.29 4.79 0.17
CA TRP A 83 -7.34 4.28 -0.85
C TRP A 83 -6.86 2.85 -0.57
N ASP A 84 -7.23 2.30 0.59
CA ASP A 84 -6.97 0.92 1.00
C ASP A 84 -7.82 -0.12 0.26
N GLN A 85 -8.90 0.30 -0.41
CA GLN A 85 -9.71 -0.60 -1.24
C GLN A 85 -9.04 -0.95 -2.57
N GLY A 86 -7.98 -0.22 -2.94
CA GLY A 86 -7.28 -0.37 -4.21
C GLY A 86 -7.28 0.94 -5.01
N TRP A 87 -6.58 0.92 -6.13
CA TRP A 87 -6.45 2.06 -7.01
C TRP A 87 -6.34 1.63 -8.48
N LEU A 88 -6.70 2.56 -9.35
CA LEU A 88 -6.62 2.41 -10.79
C LEU A 88 -5.91 3.65 -11.35
N ALA A 89 -4.96 3.45 -12.26
CA ALA A 89 -4.44 4.54 -13.08
C ALA A 89 -4.68 4.29 -14.57
N PHE A 90 -5.01 5.36 -15.31
CA PHE A 90 -5.34 5.33 -16.73
C PHE A 90 -4.93 6.62 -17.44
N GLU A 91 -4.88 6.58 -18.78
CA GLU A 91 -4.71 7.78 -19.59
C GLU A 91 -5.98 8.63 -19.69
N ASP A 92 -5.84 9.90 -19.37
CA ASP A 92 -6.87 10.93 -19.46
C ASP A 92 -6.62 11.80 -20.70
N ARG A 93 -6.83 11.22 -21.88
CA ARG A 93 -6.47 11.80 -23.18
C ARG A 93 -7.25 13.08 -23.51
N ASN A 94 -8.50 13.17 -23.06
CA ASN A 94 -9.39 14.32 -23.27
C ASN A 94 -9.36 15.32 -22.09
N ARG A 95 -8.62 15.02 -21.01
CA ARG A 95 -8.44 15.85 -19.82
C ARG A 95 -9.72 16.13 -19.02
N ASP A 96 -10.73 15.27 -19.10
CA ASP A 96 -11.95 15.36 -18.28
C ASP A 96 -11.79 14.67 -16.91
N GLY A 97 -10.75 13.85 -16.77
CA GLY A 97 -10.39 13.17 -15.53
C GLY A 97 -11.11 11.85 -15.32
N ASN A 98 -11.72 11.33 -16.39
CA ASN A 98 -12.34 10.02 -16.48
C ASN A 98 -11.60 9.18 -17.53
N CYS A 99 -11.71 7.86 -17.40
CA CYS A 99 -11.23 6.98 -18.45
C CYS A 99 -12.21 7.04 -19.63
N ILE A 100 -11.70 6.86 -20.84
CA ILE A 100 -12.55 6.69 -22.02
C ILE A 100 -13.33 5.37 -21.84
N ASP A 101 -14.64 5.45 -22.03
CA ASP A 101 -15.62 4.36 -21.95
C ASP A 101 -16.45 4.49 -23.23
N ALA A 102 -16.06 3.73 -24.26
CA ALA A 102 -16.61 3.84 -25.60
C ALA A 102 -17.91 3.06 -25.76
N ASP A 103 -18.08 1.97 -25.01
CA ASP A 103 -19.29 1.15 -25.02
C ASP A 103 -20.35 1.58 -24.00
N GLY A 104 -19.98 2.44 -23.03
CA GLY A 104 -20.88 3.05 -22.06
C GLY A 104 -21.22 2.15 -20.87
N ASP A 105 -20.47 1.08 -20.62
CA ASP A 105 -20.68 0.19 -19.48
C ASP A 105 -20.14 0.76 -18.14
N GLY A 106 -19.50 1.93 -18.21
CA GLY A 106 -18.94 2.65 -17.09
C GLY A 106 -17.58 2.14 -16.64
N ARG A 107 -16.87 1.29 -17.40
CA ARG A 107 -15.56 0.74 -17.04
C ARG A 107 -14.44 1.34 -17.88
N CYS A 108 -13.25 1.34 -17.30
CA CYS A 108 -12.01 1.58 -18.01
C CYS A 108 -11.47 0.22 -18.46
N ASP A 109 -11.58 -0.10 -19.75
CA ASP A 109 -10.99 -1.29 -20.35
C ASP A 109 -10.51 -1.01 -21.79
N ASP A 110 -10.31 -2.07 -22.59
CA ASP A 110 -9.68 -2.00 -23.92
C ASP A 110 -10.62 -1.52 -25.04
N ASP A 111 -11.78 -0.95 -24.71
CA ASP A 111 -12.75 -0.40 -25.67
C ASP A 111 -12.39 1.02 -26.18
N GLY A 112 -11.35 1.62 -25.61
CA GLY A 112 -10.91 2.99 -25.89
C GLY A 112 -10.20 3.61 -24.70
N GLY A 113 -10.57 3.18 -23.49
CA GLY A 113 -9.81 3.36 -22.27
C GLY A 113 -8.39 2.81 -22.39
N ARG A 114 -7.48 3.35 -21.58
CA ARG A 114 -6.15 2.75 -21.45
C ARG A 114 -5.69 2.72 -20.01
N ILE A 115 -5.74 1.52 -19.44
CA ILE A 115 -5.22 1.25 -18.11
C ILE A 115 -3.69 1.34 -18.13
N VAL A 116 -3.14 2.02 -17.13
CA VAL A 116 -1.69 2.12 -16.88
C VAL A 116 -1.28 1.10 -15.83
N LEU A 117 -2.03 1.03 -14.73
CA LEU A 117 -1.84 0.05 -13.67
C LEU A 117 -3.12 -0.11 -12.83
N GLN A 118 -3.22 -1.25 -12.17
CA GLN A 118 -4.20 -1.53 -11.13
C GLN A 118 -3.46 -1.94 -9.86
N GLY A 119 -3.93 -1.47 -8.71
CA GLY A 119 -3.43 -1.86 -7.40
C GLY A 119 -4.50 -2.52 -6.55
N GLU A 120 -4.10 -3.57 -5.87
CA GLU A 120 -4.97 -4.38 -5.02
C GLU A 120 -5.24 -3.71 -3.67
N GLY A 121 -6.42 -3.98 -3.11
CA GLY A 121 -6.78 -3.51 -1.77
C GLY A 121 -5.90 -4.13 -0.68
N ILE A 122 -5.51 -3.31 0.31
CA ILE A 122 -4.65 -3.69 1.44
C ILE A 122 -5.43 -3.94 2.74
N GLN A 123 -6.76 -3.84 2.70
CA GLN A 123 -7.66 -4.01 3.85
C GLN A 123 -7.51 -5.36 4.57
N ARG A 124 -7.16 -6.42 3.85
CA ARG A 124 -6.97 -7.78 4.40
C ARG A 124 -5.95 -7.84 5.54
N TRP A 125 -5.06 -6.86 5.64
CA TRP A 125 -4.00 -6.78 6.65
C TRP A 125 -4.34 -5.88 7.85
N ARG A 126 -5.61 -5.47 7.98
CA ARG A 126 -6.05 -4.47 8.97
C ARG A 126 -5.30 -3.14 8.81
N LEU A 127 -5.02 -2.76 7.57
CA LEU A 127 -4.39 -1.49 7.22
C LEU A 127 -5.42 -0.58 6.55
N ARG A 128 -5.33 0.72 6.82
CA ARG A 128 -6.14 1.76 6.16
C ARG A 128 -5.22 2.80 5.54
N LEU A 129 -5.50 3.21 4.31
CA LEU A 129 -4.76 4.23 3.57
C LEU A 129 -5.71 5.39 3.30
N VAL A 130 -5.55 6.47 4.07
CA VAL A 130 -6.39 7.67 3.95
C VAL A 130 -5.64 8.78 3.26
N ALA A 131 -6.38 9.68 2.60
CA ALA A 131 -5.82 10.86 1.97
C ALA A 131 -6.36 12.13 2.66
N SER A 132 -5.45 13.03 3.03
CA SER A 132 -5.74 14.36 3.56
C SER A 132 -5.14 15.44 2.64
N GLY A 133 -5.69 16.66 2.69
CA GLY A 133 -5.24 17.78 1.84
C GLY A 133 -6.32 18.30 0.89
N GLN A 134 -5.93 18.75 -0.30
CA GLN A 134 -6.82 19.44 -1.24
C GLN A 134 -7.83 18.51 -1.93
N TYR A 135 -9.00 19.05 -2.30
CA TYR A 135 -10.06 18.33 -3.01
C TYR A 135 -9.86 18.43 -4.54
N PRO A 136 -10.15 17.38 -5.34
CA PRO A 136 -10.67 16.08 -4.94
C PRO A 136 -9.61 15.14 -4.36
N ARG A 137 -9.97 14.40 -3.29
CA ARG A 137 -9.09 13.44 -2.60
C ARG A 137 -9.18 12.00 -3.10
N TYR A 138 -10.07 11.73 -4.04
CA TYR A 138 -10.27 10.40 -4.62
C TYR A 138 -9.43 10.18 -5.89
N ARG A 139 -8.80 11.23 -6.43
CA ARG A 139 -7.95 11.14 -7.63
C ARG A 139 -6.81 12.15 -7.60
N ILE A 140 -5.74 11.83 -8.33
CA ILE A 140 -4.64 12.72 -8.66
C ILE A 140 -4.41 12.64 -10.16
N ARG A 141 -4.34 13.79 -10.82
CA ARG A 141 -3.92 13.90 -12.22
C ARG A 141 -2.45 14.30 -12.29
N PHE A 142 -1.67 13.54 -13.04
CA PHE A 142 -0.33 13.93 -13.48
C PHE A 142 -0.39 14.40 -14.94
N GLU A 143 0.15 15.58 -15.20
CA GLU A 143 0.28 16.13 -16.54
C GLU A 143 1.54 15.60 -17.26
N PRO A 144 1.64 15.77 -18.60
CA PRO A 144 2.85 15.42 -19.35
C PRO A 144 4.14 16.12 -18.87
N SER A 145 3.99 17.27 -18.21
CA SER A 145 5.08 17.99 -17.54
C SER A 145 5.57 17.32 -16.25
N GLY A 146 4.86 16.29 -15.77
CA GLY A 146 5.08 15.66 -14.48
C GLY A 146 4.52 16.43 -13.29
N LEU A 147 3.80 17.53 -13.52
CA LEU A 147 3.11 18.29 -12.48
C LEU A 147 1.82 17.59 -12.06
N ALA A 148 1.34 17.91 -10.85
CA ALA A 148 0.06 17.44 -10.33
C ALA A 148 -0.80 18.65 -9.89
N PRO A 149 -1.19 19.54 -10.82
CA PRO A 149 -1.86 20.79 -10.48
C PRO A 149 -3.17 20.52 -9.75
N GLY A 150 -3.44 21.31 -8.69
CA GLY A 150 -4.63 21.12 -7.86
C GLY A 150 -4.53 19.98 -6.84
N HIS A 151 -3.44 19.21 -6.85
CA HIS A 151 -3.26 18.04 -5.99
C HIS A 151 -2.06 18.22 -5.04
N ALA A 152 -2.33 18.73 -3.84
CA ALA A 152 -1.43 18.65 -2.70
C ALA A 152 -2.07 17.73 -1.65
N THR A 153 -1.52 16.52 -1.50
CA THR A 153 -2.16 15.44 -0.72
C THR A 153 -1.14 14.70 0.13
N THR A 154 -1.49 14.47 1.40
CA THR A 154 -0.78 13.55 2.29
C THR A 154 -1.60 12.27 2.38
N PHE A 155 -0.97 11.15 2.07
CA PHE A 155 -1.49 9.81 2.29
C PHE A 155 -0.96 9.29 3.62
N SER A 156 -1.84 8.78 4.47
CA SER A 156 -1.48 8.15 5.75
C SER A 156 -1.88 6.69 5.73
N LEU A 157 -0.90 5.80 5.86
CA LEU A 157 -1.08 4.37 6.09
C LEU A 157 -1.11 4.09 7.58
N CYS A 158 -2.23 3.55 8.03
CA CYS A 158 -2.57 3.35 9.43
C CYS A 158 -2.77 1.88 9.74
N ASP A 159 -2.18 1.43 10.85
CA ASP A 159 -2.45 0.12 11.43
C ASP A 159 -3.69 0.19 12.32
N LEU A 160 -4.74 -0.55 11.96
CA LEU A 160 -5.99 -0.59 12.72
C LEU A 160 -5.86 -1.37 14.03
N THR A 161 -4.74 -2.04 14.29
CA THR A 161 -4.46 -2.64 15.60
C THR A 161 -3.90 -1.63 16.60
N GLY A 162 -3.49 -0.44 16.14
CA GLY A 162 -2.92 0.62 16.98
C GLY A 162 -1.53 0.30 17.54
N ARG A 163 -0.85 -0.72 17.01
CA ARG A 163 0.46 -1.18 17.51
C ARG A 163 1.64 -0.51 16.82
N HIS A 164 1.40 0.01 15.62
CA HIS A 164 2.42 0.66 14.79
C HIS A 164 2.03 2.11 14.48
N PRO A 165 2.99 3.06 14.54
CA PRO A 165 2.73 4.44 14.17
C PRO A 165 2.36 4.54 12.68
N PRO A 166 1.57 5.56 12.29
CA PRO A 166 1.26 5.77 10.89
C PRO A 166 2.51 6.06 10.07
N ARG A 167 2.48 5.68 8.79
CA ARG A 167 3.51 6.05 7.81
C ARG A 167 2.83 6.81 6.68
N GLY A 168 3.46 7.82 6.11
CA GLY A 168 2.81 8.60 5.07
C GLY A 168 3.65 8.88 3.84
N LEU A 169 2.96 9.32 2.79
CA LEU A 169 3.51 9.83 1.54
C LEU A 169 2.88 11.19 1.27
N VAL A 170 3.67 12.13 0.77
CA VAL A 170 3.21 13.46 0.38
C VAL A 170 3.41 13.62 -1.13
N VAL A 171 2.34 14.02 -1.80
CA VAL A 171 2.35 14.45 -3.20
C VAL A 171 2.16 15.96 -3.23
N SER A 172 3.10 16.68 -3.85
CA SER A 172 2.96 18.13 -4.05
C SER A 172 2.35 18.45 -5.41
N MET A 173 1.89 19.69 -5.59
CA MET A 173 1.40 20.19 -6.88
C MET A 173 2.46 20.15 -8.00
N LEU A 174 3.75 20.09 -7.63
CA LEU A 174 4.85 19.92 -8.57
C LEU A 174 5.04 18.44 -8.99
N GLY A 175 4.17 17.55 -8.52
CA GLY A 175 4.20 16.12 -8.78
C GLY A 175 5.29 15.36 -8.02
N ARG A 176 6.02 16.00 -7.10
CA ARG A 176 7.03 15.30 -6.29
C ARG A 176 6.33 14.41 -5.27
N ILE A 177 6.65 13.11 -5.28
CA ILE A 177 6.19 12.14 -4.30
C ILE A 177 7.35 11.86 -3.32
N ARG A 178 7.06 11.85 -2.02
CA ARG A 178 8.06 11.62 -0.97
C ARG A 178 7.45 11.02 0.29
N PRO A 179 8.22 10.35 1.16
CA PRO A 179 7.78 10.03 2.52
C PRO A 179 7.37 11.29 3.31
N SER A 180 6.38 11.13 4.18
CA SER A 180 5.96 12.18 5.13
C SER A 180 6.98 12.32 6.26
N GLN A 181 7.12 13.54 6.77
CA GLN A 181 7.90 13.89 7.96
C GLN A 181 6.96 14.31 9.10
N GLU A 182 7.51 14.50 10.30
CA GLU A 182 6.80 14.87 11.54
C GLU A 182 5.84 16.08 11.34
N GLY A 183 6.18 17.01 10.44
CA GLY A 183 5.36 18.20 10.13
C GLY A 183 4.24 18.02 9.11
N ASP A 184 4.16 16.90 8.38
CA ASP A 184 3.24 16.74 7.23
C ASP A 184 1.81 16.29 7.62
N ASN A 185 1.49 16.27 8.91
CA ASN A 185 0.18 15.93 9.47
C ASN A 185 -0.40 14.57 8.97
N HIS A 186 0.44 13.53 8.95
CA HIS A 186 0.04 12.17 8.55
C HIS A 186 -0.71 11.45 9.68
N ARG A 187 -1.97 11.86 9.90
CA ARG A 187 -2.85 11.27 10.92
C ARG A 187 -3.77 10.21 10.35
N CYS A 188 -4.31 9.38 11.24
CA CYS A 188 -5.27 8.32 10.91
C CYS A 188 -6.73 8.78 10.92
N ASP A 189 -6.99 9.99 11.41
CA ASP A 189 -8.32 10.60 11.45
C ASP A 189 -8.70 11.15 10.07
N ARG A 190 -10.00 11.16 9.76
CA ARG A 190 -10.54 11.63 8.47
C ARG A 190 -10.58 13.16 8.38
#